data_AF-A0A0E0AXF4-F1
#
_entry.id   AF-A0A0E0AXF4-F1
#
_cell.length_a   1.000
_cell.length_b   1.000
_cell.length_c   1.000
_cell.angle_alpha   90.00
_cell.angle_beta   90.00
_cell.angle_gamma   90.00
#
_symmetry.space_group_name_H-M   'P 1'
#
loop_
_entity.id
_entity.type
_entity.pdbx_description
1 polymer ?
#
loop_
_entity_poly.entity_id
_entity_poly.type
_entity_poly.pdbx_seq_one_letter_code
_entity_poly.pdbx_strand_id
1 'polypeptide(L)'
;MAGDGWVMDIIWHTLLLGGDAMGGIWSSWSTEILLGLSFVAQLVLTVTAGFRWRGAGSRMRCVIWFSYVSADYVATTALGNLSISRTAGSRRLAAFWAPFFLLHLGGPDSITAYELEDNQLSARHVLELVLRVAGAVYIVYKSTSGSWALIPASWLMLFVGVAKYAEKTMALRRANLANVRRTVERERRLQRRRSRTTKANFSFAGDDDEGGLLMTAHTLFPICKNSMVDSSVETASNTDDAAIVHAKETLFREENYKNVFRVMEMELSLMYDFLYTKAAVIHTWHGYAIRAVSPVFTAVSLVLVELSNVAGHHRRSDVVITRVLLVATFLLETVSLLRSLASSWTGFWLDRELRPVWGCGWIRHEVLCRSRWTWLRRQVASICRLAGAKDHRRWCGKMGQLSVLQLIITGGASEREDRSWDKECERYSKEKTIVVPQDVKELFFRRLLGQLINLRKRREDTGADMEMELRNMVVNMRTKRGHVILEVWVEMLFYAGYRCSKESHAKQLSQGGDLTTIVWLMAEHVGLFLVNKTSKGAEEDYWNTRKRRYSRQPASQNV
;
A
#
# COMPACT_ATOMS: atom_id res chain seq x y z
N MET A 1 52.81 39.86 6.87
CA MET A 1 51.85 38.74 6.72
C MET A 1 52.08 37.76 7.86
N ALA A 2 51.45 37.99 9.02
CA ALA A 2 51.59 37.17 10.23
C ALA A 2 50.33 37.32 11.11
N GLY A 3 49.14 37.29 10.49
CA GLY A 3 47.86 37.59 11.17
C GLY A 3 46.82 36.46 11.19
N ASP A 4 47.00 35.41 10.38
CA ASP A 4 45.89 34.47 10.09
C ASP A 4 45.93 33.17 10.91
N GLY A 5 47.03 32.92 11.64
CA GLY A 5 47.21 31.70 12.44
C GLY A 5 46.29 31.62 13.66
N TRP A 6 46.05 32.75 14.33
CA TRP A 6 45.18 32.79 15.52
C TRP A 6 43.70 32.58 15.20
N VAL A 7 43.24 32.96 14.00
CA VAL A 7 41.84 32.73 13.60
C VAL A 7 41.58 31.25 13.36
N MET A 8 42.50 30.54 12.70
CA MET A 8 42.38 29.10 12.49
C MET A 8 42.50 28.32 13.81
N ASP A 9 43.33 28.78 14.74
CA ASP A 9 43.48 28.19 16.06
C ASP A 9 42.22 28.37 16.92
N ILE A 10 41.58 29.55 16.87
CA ILE A 10 40.28 29.81 17.51
C ILE A 10 39.17 28.95 16.88
N ILE A 11 39.12 28.81 15.56
CA ILE A 11 38.15 27.95 14.87
C ILE A 11 38.36 26.47 15.24
N TRP A 12 39.62 26.03 15.30
CA TRP A 12 39.98 24.66 15.69
C TRP A 12 39.62 24.37 17.15
N HIS A 13 39.95 25.27 18.09
CA HIS A 13 39.60 25.13 19.49
C HIS A 13 38.10 25.23 19.75
N THR A 14 37.36 26.08 19.02
CA THR A 14 35.89 26.13 19.13
C THR A 14 35.22 24.88 18.55
N LEU A 15 35.74 24.30 17.48
CA LEU A 15 35.30 23.01 16.95
C LEU A 15 35.62 21.85 17.91
N LEU A 16 36.80 21.85 18.53
CA LEU A 16 37.20 20.85 19.53
C LEU A 16 36.35 20.93 20.80
N LEU A 17 36.18 22.13 21.36
CA LEU A 17 35.32 22.36 22.53
C LEU A 17 33.85 22.01 22.23
N GLY A 18 33.39 22.34 21.01
CA GLY A 18 32.08 21.88 20.52
C GLY A 18 31.99 20.37 20.43
N GLY A 19 33.02 19.71 19.90
CA GLY A 19 33.12 18.25 19.80
C GLY A 19 33.14 17.55 21.16
N ASP A 20 33.89 18.07 22.12
CA ASP A 20 33.98 17.54 23.48
C ASP A 20 32.67 17.75 24.26
N ALA A 21 32.04 18.92 24.11
CA ALA A 21 30.73 19.20 24.68
C ALA A 21 29.65 18.28 24.07
N MET A 22 29.66 18.08 22.75
CA MET A 22 28.76 17.16 22.06
C MET A 22 29.03 15.70 22.47
N GLY A 23 30.29 15.30 22.64
CA GLY A 23 30.68 13.98 23.16
C GLY A 23 30.19 13.74 24.60
N GLY A 24 30.31 14.75 25.45
CA GLY A 24 29.78 14.74 26.81
C GLY A 24 28.25 14.59 26.85
N ILE A 25 27.53 15.36 26.03
CA ILE A 25 26.07 15.25 25.90
C ILE A 25 25.68 13.86 25.37
N TRP A 26 26.35 13.37 24.32
CA TRP A 26 26.07 12.08 23.70
C TRP A 26 26.29 10.91 24.68
N SER A 27 27.42 10.90 25.41
CA SER A 27 27.70 9.85 26.39
C SER A 27 26.64 9.78 27.50
N SER A 28 26.06 10.93 27.87
CA SER A 28 25.07 11.02 28.94
C SER A 28 23.64 10.76 28.46
N TRP A 29 23.28 11.21 27.26
CA TRP A 29 21.89 11.26 26.76
C TRP A 29 21.65 10.54 25.42
N SER A 30 22.61 9.74 24.92
CA SER A 30 22.49 9.11 23.59
C SER A 30 21.19 8.34 23.39
N THR A 31 20.77 7.56 24.38
CA THR A 31 19.55 6.74 24.31
C THR A 31 18.27 7.59 24.27
N GLU A 32 18.23 8.65 25.07
CA GLU A 32 17.12 9.60 25.17
C GLU A 32 16.97 10.40 23.88
N ILE A 33 18.09 10.87 23.32
CA ILE A 33 18.13 11.62 22.05
C ILE A 33 17.67 10.73 20.90
N LEU A 34 18.19 9.49 20.81
CA LEU A 34 17.79 8.54 19.78
C LEU A 34 16.31 8.16 19.88
N LEU A 35 15.79 8.00 21.09
CA LEU A 35 14.37 7.71 21.32
C LEU A 35 13.47 8.88 20.88
N GLY A 36 13.84 10.11 21.25
CA GLY A 36 13.15 11.33 20.83
C GLY A 36 13.15 11.51 19.32
N LEU A 37 14.31 11.36 18.66
CA LEU A 37 14.44 11.43 17.20
C LEU A 37 13.59 10.38 16.50
N SER A 38 13.60 9.14 17.01
CA SER A 38 12.78 8.06 16.47
C SER A 38 11.28 8.39 16.58
N PHE A 39 10.83 8.84 17.74
CA PHE A 39 9.44 9.23 17.98
C PHE A 39 9.00 10.40 17.08
N VAL A 40 9.83 11.42 16.92
CA VAL A 40 9.54 12.56 16.03
C VAL A 40 9.45 12.12 14.57
N ALA A 41 10.37 11.28 14.09
CA ALA A 41 10.30 10.75 12.73
C ALA A 41 8.99 9.99 12.48
N GLN A 42 8.53 9.21 13.46
CA GLN A 42 7.24 8.53 13.37
C GLN A 42 6.06 9.49 13.35
N LEU A 43 6.06 10.50 14.23
CA LEU A 43 5.02 11.52 14.27
C LEU A 43 4.92 12.22 12.91
N VAL A 44 6.05 12.63 12.33
CA VAL A 44 6.10 13.25 11.01
C VAL A 44 5.52 12.31 9.95
N LEU A 45 5.88 11.02 9.95
CA LEU A 45 5.34 10.05 9.01
C LEU A 45 3.83 9.82 9.19
N THR A 46 3.31 9.77 10.43
CA THR A 46 1.86 9.61 10.67
C THR A 46 1.05 10.74 10.05
N VAL A 47 1.54 11.98 10.15
CA VAL A 47 0.87 13.18 9.65
C VAL A 47 1.05 13.34 8.13
N THR A 48 2.27 13.15 7.63
CA THR A 48 2.62 13.50 6.25
C THR A 48 2.33 12.38 5.24
N ALA A 49 2.33 11.11 5.64
CA ALA A 49 2.14 9.98 4.71
C ALA A 49 0.75 9.98 4.04
N GLY A 50 -0.29 10.52 4.69
CA GLY A 50 -1.63 10.68 4.09
C GLY A 50 -1.69 11.72 2.96
N PHE A 51 -0.65 12.53 2.77
CA PHE A 51 -0.55 13.48 1.65
C PHE A 51 0.16 12.90 0.43
N ARG A 52 0.79 11.71 0.53
CA ARG A 52 1.62 11.13 -0.54
C ARG A 52 0.83 10.79 -1.80
N TRP A 53 -0.31 10.13 -1.63
CA TRP A 53 -1.24 9.81 -2.73
C TRP A 53 -1.74 11.06 -3.47
N ARG A 54 -1.77 12.22 -2.81
CA ARG A 54 -2.28 13.48 -3.37
C ARG A 54 -1.29 14.25 -4.27
N GLY A 55 -0.24 13.58 -4.75
CA GLY A 55 0.79 14.22 -5.54
C GLY A 55 1.57 15.24 -4.70
N ALA A 56 2.17 14.75 -3.61
CA ALA A 56 3.01 15.55 -2.71
C ALA A 56 4.07 16.33 -3.51
N GLY A 57 4.16 17.64 -3.22
CA GLY A 57 5.20 18.50 -3.79
C GLY A 57 6.60 17.98 -3.44
N SER A 58 7.60 18.35 -4.24
CA SER A 58 8.97 17.82 -4.10
C SER A 58 9.52 17.93 -2.68
N ARG A 59 9.29 19.07 -2.00
CA ARG A 59 9.71 19.31 -0.62
C ARG A 59 9.07 18.32 0.38
N MET A 60 7.76 18.11 0.29
CA MET A 60 7.05 17.17 1.17
C MET A 60 7.52 15.74 0.95
N ARG A 61 7.84 15.37 -0.30
CA ARG A 61 8.37 14.05 -0.65
C ARG A 61 9.75 13.81 -0.04
N CYS A 62 10.61 14.82 -0.09
CA CYS A 62 11.93 14.79 0.58
C CYS A 62 11.79 14.63 2.10
N VAL A 63 10.86 15.36 2.74
CA VAL A 63 10.59 15.23 4.18
C VAL A 63 10.09 13.82 4.54
N ILE A 64 9.14 13.26 3.77
CA ILE A 64 8.64 11.90 3.97
C ILE A 64 9.78 10.89 3.81
N TRP A 65 10.57 11.00 2.74
CA TRP A 65 11.69 10.11 2.47
C TRP A 65 12.74 10.15 3.58
N PHE A 66 13.17 11.34 3.98
CA PHE A 66 14.15 11.51 5.05
C PHE A 66 13.63 10.94 6.38
N SER A 67 12.37 11.21 6.73
CA SER A 67 11.75 10.67 7.94
C SER A 67 11.63 9.15 7.89
N TYR A 68 11.31 8.58 6.72
CA TYR A 68 11.21 7.13 6.50
C TYR A 68 12.55 6.43 6.71
N VAL A 69 13.60 6.93 6.07
CA VAL A 69 14.97 6.37 6.19
C VAL A 69 15.50 6.56 7.62
N SER A 70 15.33 7.76 8.17
CA SER A 70 15.77 8.10 9.53
C SER A 70 15.12 7.20 10.59
N ALA A 71 13.81 6.93 10.48
CA ALA A 71 13.10 6.13 11.47
C ALA A 71 13.70 4.71 11.64
N ASP A 72 14.08 4.06 10.54
CA ASP A 72 14.69 2.72 10.57
C ASP A 72 16.15 2.77 11.07
N TYR A 73 16.91 3.76 10.60
CA TYR A 73 18.33 3.94 10.97
C TYR A 73 18.50 4.27 12.45
N VAL A 74 17.73 5.25 12.97
CA VAL A 74 17.81 5.71 14.37
C VAL A 74 17.43 4.57 15.32
N ALA A 75 16.35 3.85 15.06
CA ALA A 75 15.92 2.76 15.92
C ALA A 75 16.90 1.58 15.93
N THR A 76 17.50 1.25 14.78
CA THR A 76 18.53 0.20 14.69
C THR A 76 19.79 0.58 15.45
N THR A 77 20.27 1.81 15.26
CA THR A 77 21.45 2.33 15.97
C THR A 77 21.21 2.37 17.48
N ALA A 78 20.00 2.75 17.91
CA ALA A 78 19.64 2.77 19.33
C ALA A 78 19.62 1.38 19.96
N LEU A 79 19.03 0.39 19.27
CA LEU A 79 19.06 -1.02 19.71
C LEU A 79 20.51 -1.55 19.79
N GLY A 80 21.36 -1.20 18.82
CA GLY A 80 22.78 -1.55 18.84
C GLY A 80 23.51 -0.94 20.03
N ASN A 81 23.31 0.36 20.28
CA ASN A 81 23.94 1.07 21.40
C ASN A 81 23.49 0.50 22.75
N LEU A 82 22.19 0.22 22.92
CA LEU A 82 21.64 -0.39 24.14
C LEU A 82 22.18 -1.81 24.39
N SER A 83 22.46 -2.57 23.33
CA SER A 83 23.03 -3.92 23.44
C SER A 83 24.48 -3.89 23.94
N ILE A 84 25.28 -2.95 23.43
CA ILE A 84 26.72 -2.84 23.72
C ILE A 84 26.98 -2.12 25.05
N SER A 85 26.14 -1.14 25.40
CA SER A 85 26.40 -0.30 26.57
C SER A 85 26.28 -1.07 27.89
N ARG A 86 27.40 -1.18 28.62
CA ARG A 86 27.44 -1.73 30.00
C ARG A 86 26.55 -0.95 30.98
N THR A 87 26.21 0.31 30.65
CA THR A 87 25.34 1.19 31.45
C THR A 87 23.85 0.81 31.36
N ALA A 88 23.45 -0.03 30.41
CA ALA A 88 22.09 -0.55 30.34
C ALA A 88 21.68 -1.34 31.60
N GLY A 89 22.66 -1.91 32.33
CA GLY A 89 22.43 -2.56 33.62
C GLY A 89 22.23 -1.58 34.79
N SER A 90 22.74 -0.34 34.70
CA SER A 90 22.58 0.67 35.76
C SER A 90 21.35 1.56 35.56
N ARG A 91 20.92 1.79 34.31
CA ARG A 91 19.70 2.54 33.98
C ARG A 91 18.57 1.59 33.59
N ARG A 92 17.87 1.04 34.59
CA ARG A 92 16.78 0.06 34.41
C ARG A 92 15.69 0.51 33.43
N LEU A 93 15.35 1.81 33.39
CA LEU A 93 14.38 2.39 32.44
C LEU A 93 14.90 2.45 31.00
N ALA A 94 16.21 2.52 30.77
CA ALA A 94 16.78 2.56 29.42
C ALA A 94 16.56 1.23 28.68
N ALA A 95 16.56 0.11 29.40
CA ALA A 95 16.25 -1.19 28.82
C ALA A 95 14.75 -1.36 28.49
N PHE A 96 13.86 -0.71 29.25
CA PHE A 96 12.43 -0.63 28.92
C PHE A 96 12.17 0.10 27.59
N TRP A 97 13.10 0.94 27.12
CA TRP A 97 12.99 1.60 25.82
C TRP A 97 13.27 0.68 24.62
N ALA A 98 13.92 -0.48 24.80
CA ALA A 98 14.19 -1.42 23.70
C ALA A 98 12.92 -1.89 22.98
N PRO A 99 11.85 -2.31 23.69
CA PRO A 99 10.53 -2.54 23.10
C PRO A 99 9.95 -1.38 22.28
N PHE A 100 10.19 -0.13 22.68
CA PHE A 100 9.71 1.04 21.95
C PHE A 100 10.46 1.25 20.65
N PHE A 101 11.76 0.95 20.59
CA PHE A 101 12.47 0.96 19.32
C PHE A 101 11.91 -0.09 18.35
N LEU A 102 11.52 -1.29 18.83
CA LEU A 102 10.81 -2.26 17.99
C LEU A 102 9.43 -1.77 17.55
N LEU A 103 8.67 -1.18 18.47
CA LEU A 103 7.39 -0.54 18.15
C LEU A 103 7.58 0.54 17.08
N HIS A 104 8.66 1.32 17.20
CA HIS A 104 8.97 2.38 16.27
C HIS A 104 9.38 1.87 14.88
N LEU A 105 10.12 0.76 14.84
CA LEU A 105 10.45 0.05 13.59
C LEU A 105 9.22 -0.49 12.88
N GLY A 106 8.17 -0.84 13.64
CA GLY A 106 6.86 -1.16 13.11
C GLY A 106 6.24 -0.04 12.28
N GLY A 107 6.59 1.22 12.54
CA GLY A 107 6.17 2.38 11.74
C GLY A 107 4.66 2.67 11.76
N PRO A 108 4.22 3.77 11.13
CA PRO A 108 2.81 4.11 11.04
C PRO A 108 2.02 3.21 10.09
N ASP A 109 0.70 3.21 10.22
CA ASP A 109 -0.19 2.40 9.37
C ASP A 109 -0.30 2.92 7.93
N SER A 110 -0.04 4.21 7.75
CA SER A 110 -0.18 4.94 6.50
C SER A 110 0.95 4.68 5.50
N ILE A 111 2.06 4.09 5.92
CA ILE A 111 3.21 3.81 5.05
C ILE A 111 3.94 2.55 5.50
N THR A 112 4.08 1.58 4.59
CA THR A 112 4.91 0.38 4.77
C THR A 112 6.15 0.43 3.89
N ALA A 113 5.94 0.73 2.62
CA ALA A 113 6.94 0.87 1.59
C ALA A 113 6.93 2.31 1.05
N TYR A 114 8.12 2.90 0.88
CA TYR A 114 8.22 4.20 0.22
C TYR A 114 8.16 4.00 -1.31
N GLU A 115 8.90 3.01 -1.80
CA GLU A 115 8.98 2.60 -3.20
C GLU A 115 8.50 1.15 -3.39
N LEU A 116 8.08 0.77 -4.59
CA LEU A 116 7.57 -0.58 -4.85
C LEU A 116 8.69 -1.63 -4.67
N GLU A 117 9.91 -1.22 -4.95
CA GLU A 117 11.16 -1.95 -4.83
C GLU A 117 11.40 -2.43 -3.38
N ASP A 118 10.98 -1.66 -2.37
CA ASP A 118 11.07 -2.06 -0.95
C ASP A 118 10.27 -3.35 -0.68
N ASN A 119 9.14 -3.54 -1.37
CA ASN A 119 8.33 -4.76 -1.23
C ASN A 119 9.03 -5.98 -1.86
N GLN A 120 9.81 -5.79 -2.92
CA GLN A 120 10.53 -6.88 -3.59
C GLN A 120 11.59 -7.49 -2.66
N LEU A 121 12.22 -6.66 -1.83
CA LEU A 121 13.22 -7.06 -0.82
C LEU A 121 12.61 -7.67 0.46
N SER A 122 11.32 -8.05 0.44
CA SER A 122 10.60 -8.61 1.59
C SER A 122 11.32 -9.74 2.36
N ALA A 123 12.14 -10.58 1.72
CA ALA A 123 12.90 -11.63 2.41
C ALA A 123 13.97 -11.06 3.37
N ARG A 124 14.63 -9.97 2.97
CA ARG A 124 15.61 -9.26 3.81
C ARG A 124 14.96 -8.70 5.07
N HIS A 125 13.78 -8.10 4.92
CA HIS A 125 13.04 -7.55 6.06
C HIS A 125 12.55 -8.62 7.05
N VAL A 126 12.33 -9.87 6.61
CA VAL A 126 12.06 -11.00 7.52
C VAL A 126 13.30 -11.36 8.34
N LEU A 127 14.48 -11.37 7.72
CA LEU A 127 15.74 -11.61 8.45
C LEU A 127 16.03 -10.48 9.44
N GLU A 128 15.87 -9.22 9.01
CA GLU A 128 16.01 -8.05 9.88
C GLU A 128 15.02 -8.06 11.05
N LEU A 129 13.79 -8.54 10.82
CA LEU A 129 12.81 -8.77 11.90
C LEU A 129 13.36 -9.74 12.95
N VAL A 130 13.83 -10.92 12.54
CA VAL A 130 14.34 -11.94 13.46
C VAL A 130 15.52 -11.40 14.28
N LEU A 131 16.50 -10.77 13.61
CA LEU A 131 17.71 -10.26 14.27
C LEU A 131 17.39 -9.15 15.28
N ARG A 132 16.53 -8.18 14.90
CA ARG A 132 16.18 -7.05 15.79
C ARG A 132 15.32 -7.51 16.97
N VAL A 133 14.41 -8.46 16.75
CA VAL A 133 13.62 -9.06 17.85
C VAL A 133 14.51 -9.84 18.81
N ALA A 134 15.46 -10.64 18.32
CA ALA A 134 16.42 -11.34 19.15
C ALA A 134 17.26 -10.38 20.00
N GLY A 135 17.74 -9.28 19.41
CA GLY A 135 18.47 -8.23 20.13
C GLY A 135 17.64 -7.57 21.24
N ALA A 136 16.38 -7.23 20.96
CA ALA A 136 15.49 -6.64 21.97
C ALA A 136 15.14 -7.63 23.09
N VAL A 137 14.88 -8.90 22.78
CA VAL A 137 14.64 -9.97 23.77
C VAL A 137 15.86 -10.10 24.68
N TYR A 138 17.07 -10.11 24.12
CA TYR A 138 18.31 -10.16 24.89
C TYR A 138 18.46 -8.97 25.84
N ILE A 139 18.18 -7.75 25.37
CA ILE A 139 18.24 -6.53 26.20
C ILE A 139 17.23 -6.59 27.35
N VAL A 140 15.97 -6.95 27.06
CA VAL A 140 14.92 -7.06 28.08
C VAL A 140 15.27 -8.14 29.10
N TYR A 141 15.68 -9.33 28.65
CA TYR A 141 16.10 -10.43 29.51
C TYR A 141 17.25 -10.01 30.44
N LYS A 142 18.29 -9.37 29.90
CA LYS A 142 19.43 -8.88 30.70
C LYS A 142 19.03 -7.83 31.74
N SER A 143 18.03 -6.99 31.43
CA SER A 143 17.57 -5.92 32.34
C SER A 143 16.59 -6.38 33.42
N THR A 144 16.16 -7.65 33.39
CA THR A 144 15.09 -8.21 34.22
C THR A 144 15.49 -8.41 35.71
N SER A 145 16.65 -7.94 36.15
CA SER A 145 17.08 -8.04 37.55
C SER A 145 16.58 -6.87 38.43
N GLY A 146 15.40 -7.05 39.05
CA GLY A 146 15.15 -6.44 40.37
C GLY A 146 13.91 -5.55 40.58
N SER A 147 12.96 -5.41 39.65
CA SER A 147 11.68 -4.72 39.93
C SER A 147 10.48 -5.54 39.45
N TRP A 148 9.60 -5.91 40.39
CA TRP A 148 8.45 -6.77 40.14
C TRP A 148 7.44 -6.19 39.13
N ALA A 149 7.39 -4.86 38.97
CA ALA A 149 6.46 -4.18 38.07
C ALA A 149 7.08 -3.84 36.69
N LEU A 150 8.40 -3.56 36.62
CA LEU A 150 9.06 -3.25 35.33
C LEU A 150 9.24 -4.46 34.44
N ILE A 151 9.40 -5.65 35.04
CA ILE A 151 9.56 -6.90 34.30
C ILE A 151 8.30 -7.19 33.44
N PRO A 152 7.08 -7.28 34.02
CA PRO A 152 5.88 -7.51 33.22
C PRO A 152 5.61 -6.38 32.23
N ALA A 153 5.85 -5.11 32.60
CA ALA A 153 5.70 -3.98 31.68
C ALA A 153 6.61 -4.10 30.44
N SER A 154 7.87 -4.49 30.64
CA SER A 154 8.84 -4.66 29.55
C SER A 154 8.44 -5.79 28.60
N TRP A 155 7.95 -6.92 29.14
CA TRP A 155 7.49 -8.05 28.33
C TRP A 155 6.19 -7.74 27.57
N LEU A 156 5.24 -7.03 28.19
CA LEU A 156 4.01 -6.58 27.51
C LEU A 156 4.34 -5.63 26.35
N MET A 157 5.18 -4.63 26.59
CA MET A 157 5.61 -3.72 25.54
C MET A 157 6.45 -4.42 24.47
N LEU A 158 7.26 -5.42 24.85
CA LEU A 158 8.02 -6.21 23.89
C LEU A 158 7.09 -6.98 22.96
N PHE A 159 6.04 -7.61 23.50
CA PHE A 159 5.03 -8.28 22.69
C PHE A 159 4.36 -7.31 21.70
N VAL A 160 3.95 -6.12 22.17
CA VAL A 160 3.36 -5.08 21.31
C VAL A 160 4.33 -4.64 20.20
N GLY A 161 5.59 -4.36 20.55
CA GLY A 161 6.63 -3.98 19.59
C GLY A 161 6.90 -5.06 18.54
N VAL A 162 7.03 -6.32 18.97
CA VAL A 162 7.20 -7.48 18.07
C VAL A 162 6.00 -7.64 17.15
N ALA A 163 4.78 -7.57 17.68
CA ALA A 163 3.56 -7.71 16.89
C ALA A 163 3.46 -6.62 15.81
N LYS A 164 3.69 -5.35 16.17
CA LYS A 164 3.63 -4.22 15.23
C LYS A 164 4.74 -4.25 14.18
N TYR A 165 5.93 -4.71 14.55
CA TYR A 165 7.02 -4.87 13.60
C TYR A 165 6.77 -6.06 12.65
N ALA A 166 6.25 -7.17 13.17
CA ALA A 166 5.80 -8.30 12.35
C ALA A 166 4.67 -7.91 11.40
N GLU A 167 3.70 -7.09 11.82
CA GLU A 167 2.66 -6.54 10.94
C GLU A 167 3.25 -5.83 9.72
N LYS A 168 4.24 -4.94 9.92
CA LYS A 168 4.94 -4.23 8.84
C LYS A 168 5.60 -5.21 7.87
N THR A 169 6.36 -6.17 8.40
CA THR A 169 7.07 -7.16 7.57
C THR A 169 6.11 -8.08 6.81
N MET A 170 5.00 -8.49 7.42
CA MET A 170 3.94 -9.25 6.75
C MET A 170 3.26 -8.43 5.66
N ALA A 171 3.09 -7.11 5.87
CA ALA A 171 2.49 -6.23 4.87
C ALA A 171 3.40 -6.10 3.65
N LEU A 172 4.70 -5.84 3.84
CA LEU A 172 5.69 -5.82 2.77
C LEU A 172 5.73 -7.15 2.01
N ARG A 173 5.70 -8.28 2.73
CA ARG A 173 5.68 -9.61 2.13
C ARG A 173 4.40 -9.86 1.32
N ARG A 174 3.23 -9.43 1.78
CA ARG A 174 1.96 -9.58 1.04
C ARG A 174 1.87 -8.64 -0.17
N ALA A 175 2.46 -7.44 -0.06
CA ALA A 175 2.50 -6.45 -1.14
C ALA A 175 3.48 -6.82 -2.26
N ASN A 176 4.42 -7.74 -2.03
CA ASN A 176 5.28 -8.27 -3.08
C ASN A 176 4.46 -8.95 -4.19
N LEU A 177 4.51 -8.42 -5.41
CA LEU A 177 3.73 -8.90 -6.57
C LEU A 177 3.94 -10.41 -6.82
N ALA A 178 5.14 -10.96 -6.58
CA ALA A 178 5.39 -12.40 -6.72
C ALA A 178 4.66 -13.25 -5.67
N ASN A 179 4.43 -12.71 -4.46
CA ASN A 179 3.59 -13.36 -3.45
C ASN A 179 2.11 -13.20 -3.78
N VAL A 180 1.70 -12.01 -4.23
CA VAL A 180 0.32 -11.78 -4.71
C VAL A 180 -0.03 -12.79 -5.79
N ARG A 181 0.87 -13.02 -6.76
CA ARG A 181 0.71 -14.00 -7.84
C ARG A 181 0.37 -15.38 -7.31
N ARG A 182 1.23 -15.87 -6.40
CA ARG A 182 1.08 -17.19 -5.78
C ARG A 182 -0.20 -17.32 -4.97
N THR A 183 -0.62 -16.25 -4.27
CA THR A 183 -1.89 -16.27 -3.52
C THR A 183 -3.09 -16.37 -4.45
N VAL A 184 -3.12 -15.56 -5.52
CA VAL A 184 -4.18 -15.58 -6.53
C VAL A 184 -4.25 -16.96 -7.22
N GLU A 185 -3.11 -17.51 -7.63
CA GLU A 185 -3.03 -18.85 -8.23
C GLU A 185 -3.53 -19.94 -7.27
N ARG A 186 -3.22 -19.84 -5.97
CA ARG A 186 -3.68 -20.78 -4.94
C ARG A 186 -5.18 -20.70 -4.70
N GLU A 187 -5.73 -19.49 -4.56
CA GLU A 187 -7.17 -19.25 -4.36
C GLU A 187 -7.97 -19.81 -5.54
N ARG A 188 -7.50 -19.60 -6.77
CA ARG A 188 -8.10 -20.18 -7.99
C ARG A 188 -8.13 -21.71 -7.98
N ARG A 189 -7.02 -22.37 -7.61
CA ARG A 189 -6.96 -23.83 -7.52
C ARG A 189 -7.98 -24.40 -6.52
N LEU A 190 -8.24 -23.66 -5.44
CA LEU A 190 -9.25 -24.05 -4.45
C LEU A 190 -10.66 -23.80 -4.95
N GLN A 191 -10.92 -22.68 -5.63
CA GLN A 191 -12.23 -22.39 -6.24
C GLN A 191 -12.61 -23.43 -7.31
N ARG A 192 -11.68 -23.83 -8.18
CA ARG A 192 -11.91 -24.92 -9.18
C ARG A 192 -12.33 -26.24 -8.54
N ARG A 193 -12.01 -26.47 -7.26
CA ARG A 193 -12.40 -27.69 -6.52
C ARG A 193 -13.74 -27.55 -5.81
N ARG A 194 -14.28 -26.34 -5.65
CA ARG A 194 -15.41 -26.04 -4.76
C ARG A 194 -16.70 -25.69 -5.50
N SER A 195 -16.81 -25.96 -6.80
CA SER A 195 -17.99 -25.64 -7.62
C SER A 195 -19.29 -26.22 -7.05
N ARG A 196 -19.97 -25.44 -6.21
CA ARG A 196 -21.39 -25.53 -5.87
C ARG A 196 -21.90 -24.11 -5.67
N THR A 197 -22.91 -23.80 -6.46
CA THR A 197 -23.51 -22.50 -6.76
C THR A 197 -24.22 -21.89 -5.55
N THR A 198 -24.14 -20.56 -5.42
CA THR A 198 -25.16 -19.78 -4.70
C THR A 198 -25.39 -18.49 -5.50
N LYS A 199 -26.55 -18.39 -6.15
CA LYS A 199 -26.99 -17.17 -6.82
C LYS A 199 -27.39 -16.16 -5.75
N ALA A 200 -26.72 -15.01 -5.73
CA ALA A 200 -27.12 -13.88 -4.91
C ALA A 200 -27.63 -12.77 -5.82
N ASN A 201 -28.91 -12.41 -5.68
CA ASN A 201 -29.46 -11.19 -6.26
C ASN A 201 -28.96 -10.02 -5.43
N PHE A 202 -28.03 -9.25 -6.00
CA PHE A 202 -27.55 -8.02 -5.41
C PHE A 202 -28.34 -6.88 -6.05
N SER A 203 -29.04 -6.05 -5.28
CA SER A 203 -29.58 -4.80 -5.81
C SER A 203 -29.09 -3.67 -4.92
N PHE A 204 -28.31 -2.75 -5.50
CA PHE A 204 -27.88 -1.53 -4.84
C PHE A 204 -28.59 -0.38 -5.56
N ALA A 205 -29.83 -0.14 -5.16
CA ALA A 205 -30.55 1.07 -5.54
C ALA A 205 -30.21 2.20 -4.57
N GLY A 206 -29.91 3.36 -5.13
CA GLY A 206 -29.69 4.61 -4.43
C GLY A 206 -28.67 5.46 -5.15
N ASP A 207 -29.13 6.25 -6.12
CA ASP A 207 -28.39 7.38 -6.68
C ASP A 207 -27.70 8.17 -5.55
N ASP A 208 -26.44 8.52 -5.77
CA ASP A 208 -25.60 9.43 -4.99
C ASP A 208 -24.92 8.96 -3.68
N ASP A 209 -25.15 7.76 -3.14
CA ASP A 209 -24.39 7.34 -1.93
C ASP A 209 -22.97 6.85 -2.28
N GLU A 210 -21.96 7.69 -2.03
CA GLU A 210 -20.52 7.37 -2.17
C GLU A 210 -20.13 6.03 -1.49
N GLY A 211 -20.88 5.62 -0.47
CA GLY A 211 -20.74 4.31 0.17
C GLY A 211 -21.08 3.12 -0.74
N GLY A 212 -22.08 3.26 -1.61
CA GLY A 212 -22.50 2.23 -2.57
C GLY A 212 -21.44 1.99 -3.65
N LEU A 213 -20.96 3.08 -4.28
CA LEU A 213 -19.86 3.03 -5.26
C LEU A 213 -18.59 2.41 -4.68
N LEU A 214 -18.29 2.74 -3.43
CA LEU A 214 -17.15 2.16 -2.75
C LEU A 214 -17.31 0.65 -2.52
N MET A 215 -18.52 0.19 -2.22
CA MET A 215 -18.78 -1.24 -2.09
C MET A 215 -18.63 -1.95 -3.43
N THR A 216 -19.13 -1.34 -4.52
CA THR A 216 -18.90 -1.81 -5.89
C THR A 216 -17.41 -1.94 -6.17
N ALA A 217 -16.58 -0.96 -5.80
CA ALA A 217 -15.13 -1.04 -5.93
C ALA A 217 -14.52 -2.21 -5.13
N HIS A 218 -14.98 -2.49 -3.90
CA HIS A 218 -14.52 -3.65 -3.13
C HIS A 218 -14.92 -4.99 -3.78
N THR A 219 -16.11 -5.07 -4.38
CA THR A 219 -16.55 -6.28 -5.09
C THR A 219 -15.75 -6.53 -6.36
N LEU A 220 -15.35 -5.47 -7.06
CA LEU A 220 -14.61 -5.53 -8.32
C LEU A 220 -13.08 -5.56 -8.13
N PHE A 221 -12.58 -5.16 -6.96
CA PHE A 221 -11.16 -5.15 -6.60
C PHE A 221 -10.37 -6.44 -6.90
N PRO A 222 -10.92 -7.66 -6.75
CA PRO A 222 -10.22 -8.88 -7.16
C PRO A 222 -9.80 -8.89 -8.63
N ILE A 223 -10.55 -8.25 -9.53
CA ILE A 223 -10.19 -8.12 -10.95
C ILE A 223 -8.94 -7.25 -11.09
N CYS A 224 -8.92 -6.09 -10.44
CA CYS A 224 -7.76 -5.19 -10.40
C CYS A 224 -6.51 -5.91 -9.85
N LYS A 225 -6.67 -6.62 -8.71
CA LYS A 225 -5.61 -7.42 -8.07
C LYS A 225 -5.06 -8.51 -8.99
N ASN A 226 -5.93 -9.23 -9.68
CA ASN A 226 -5.54 -10.31 -10.58
C ASN A 226 -4.83 -9.78 -11.83
N SER A 227 -5.28 -8.63 -12.33
CA SER A 227 -4.76 -7.98 -13.52
C SER A 227 -3.37 -7.39 -13.31
N MET A 228 -3.10 -6.81 -12.13
CA MET A 228 -1.78 -6.30 -11.75
C MET A 228 -0.67 -7.35 -11.74
N VAL A 229 -1.01 -8.64 -11.68
CA VAL A 229 -0.04 -9.72 -11.51
C VAL A 229 0.02 -10.65 -12.72
N ASP A 230 -0.60 -10.25 -13.83
CA ASP A 230 -0.65 -11.01 -15.09
C ASP A 230 -0.97 -12.50 -14.87
N SER A 231 -1.87 -12.78 -13.92
CA SER A 231 -2.38 -14.12 -13.70
C SER A 231 -3.35 -14.45 -14.83
N SER A 232 -2.78 -14.79 -15.99
CA SER A 232 -3.49 -15.27 -17.17
C SER A 232 -4.32 -16.50 -16.80
N VAL A 233 -5.35 -16.76 -17.61
CA VAL A 233 -6.33 -17.85 -17.47
C VAL A 233 -7.53 -17.48 -16.58
N GLU A 234 -8.58 -17.01 -17.26
CA GLU A 234 -10.00 -17.08 -16.90
C GLU A 234 -10.55 -16.13 -15.81
N THR A 235 -10.68 -14.85 -16.14
CA THR A 235 -11.62 -13.94 -15.43
C THR A 235 -12.95 -13.76 -16.16
N ALA A 236 -13.09 -14.22 -17.43
CA ALA A 236 -14.35 -14.12 -18.17
C ALA A 236 -15.21 -15.40 -18.12
N SER A 237 -14.60 -16.59 -18.00
CA SER A 237 -15.34 -17.88 -18.00
C SER A 237 -15.66 -18.44 -16.61
N ASN A 238 -15.04 -17.92 -15.54
CA ASN A 238 -15.18 -18.46 -14.17
C ASN A 238 -15.62 -17.42 -13.12
N THR A 239 -16.19 -16.28 -13.52
CA THR A 239 -16.92 -15.40 -12.57
C THR A 239 -18.28 -16.01 -12.24
N ASP A 240 -18.29 -17.15 -11.54
CA ASP A 240 -19.50 -17.73 -10.94
C ASP A 240 -20.03 -16.88 -9.77
N ASP A 241 -19.27 -15.85 -9.35
CA ASP A 241 -19.69 -14.93 -8.31
C ASP A 241 -20.70 -13.93 -8.89
N ALA A 242 -21.99 -14.27 -8.77
CA ALA A 242 -23.12 -13.49 -9.28
C ALA A 242 -23.06 -12.01 -8.88
N ALA A 243 -22.46 -11.70 -7.73
CA ALA A 243 -22.25 -10.33 -7.27
C ALA A 243 -21.31 -9.52 -8.17
N ILE A 244 -20.22 -10.13 -8.67
CA ILE A 244 -19.25 -9.48 -9.55
C ILE A 244 -19.88 -9.22 -10.92
N VAL A 245 -20.59 -10.21 -11.47
CA VAL A 245 -21.28 -10.10 -12.76
C VAL A 245 -22.32 -8.98 -12.70
N HIS A 246 -23.17 -9.00 -11.68
CA HIS A 246 -24.18 -7.97 -11.48
C HIS A 246 -23.56 -6.57 -11.25
N ALA A 247 -22.53 -6.46 -10.42
CA ALA A 247 -21.82 -5.19 -10.19
C ALA A 247 -21.21 -4.63 -11.49
N LYS A 248 -20.67 -5.50 -12.34
CA LYS A 248 -20.12 -5.13 -13.64
C LYS A 248 -21.21 -4.67 -14.59
N GLU A 249 -22.31 -5.42 -14.73
CA GLU A 249 -23.43 -5.06 -15.62
C GLU A 249 -24.09 -3.73 -15.23
N THR A 250 -24.28 -3.51 -13.92
CA THR A 250 -24.85 -2.25 -13.40
C THR A 250 -23.92 -1.06 -13.59
N LEU A 251 -22.60 -1.25 -13.40
CA LEU A 251 -21.61 -0.19 -13.54
C LEU A 251 -21.40 0.22 -15.00
N PHE A 252 -21.33 -0.74 -15.93
CA PHE A 252 -21.04 -0.49 -17.35
C PHE A 252 -22.27 -0.16 -18.21
N ARG A 253 -23.43 0.14 -17.60
CA ARG A 253 -24.59 0.68 -18.33
C ARG A 253 -24.25 2.09 -18.85
N GLU A 254 -24.59 2.36 -20.12
CA GLU A 254 -24.10 3.53 -20.89
C GLU A 254 -24.31 4.91 -20.24
N GLU A 255 -25.27 5.04 -19.34
CA GLU A 255 -25.60 6.30 -18.64
C GLU A 255 -24.65 6.63 -17.46
N ASN A 256 -23.82 5.68 -17.01
CA ASN A 256 -23.12 5.75 -15.72
C ASN A 256 -21.60 6.03 -15.79
N TYR A 257 -21.09 6.68 -16.85
CA TYR A 257 -19.65 6.88 -17.04
C TYR A 257 -18.94 7.63 -15.88
N LYS A 258 -19.62 8.57 -15.20
CA LYS A 258 -19.09 9.23 -13.98
C LYS A 258 -18.84 8.22 -12.85
N ASN A 259 -19.76 7.27 -12.68
CA ASN A 259 -19.69 6.22 -11.67
C ASN A 259 -18.61 5.19 -12.02
N VAL A 260 -18.51 4.76 -13.29
CA VAL A 260 -17.44 3.85 -13.76
C VAL A 260 -16.08 4.41 -13.39
N PHE A 261 -15.82 5.66 -13.76
CA PHE A 261 -14.54 6.30 -13.52
C PHE A 261 -14.25 6.47 -12.02
N ARG A 262 -15.25 6.89 -11.23
CA ARG A 262 -15.12 7.00 -9.78
C ARG A 262 -14.83 5.65 -9.12
N VAL A 263 -15.41 4.56 -9.61
CA VAL A 263 -15.10 3.21 -9.14
C VAL A 263 -13.68 2.80 -9.52
N MET A 264 -13.18 3.11 -10.72
CA MET A 264 -11.79 2.86 -11.10
C MET A 264 -10.80 3.64 -10.20
N GLU A 265 -11.07 4.91 -9.91
CA GLU A 265 -10.25 5.70 -8.96
C GLU A 265 -10.23 5.04 -7.57
N MET A 266 -11.39 4.59 -7.09
CA MET A 266 -11.50 3.89 -5.81
C MET A 266 -10.74 2.57 -5.81
N GLU A 267 -10.80 1.77 -6.86
CA GLU A 267 -10.04 0.51 -6.96
C GLU A 267 -8.53 0.73 -6.97
N LEU A 268 -8.04 1.73 -7.70
CA LEU A 268 -6.62 2.08 -7.69
C LEU A 268 -6.18 2.59 -6.32
N SER A 269 -7.03 3.32 -5.60
CA SER A 269 -6.75 3.72 -4.21
C SER A 269 -6.70 2.50 -3.27
N LEU A 270 -7.55 1.49 -3.48
CA LEU A 270 -7.51 0.22 -2.74
C LEU A 270 -6.24 -0.56 -3.07
N MET A 271 -5.79 -0.51 -4.34
CA MET A 271 -4.53 -1.13 -4.76
C MET A 271 -3.32 -0.44 -4.11
N TYR A 272 -3.34 0.89 -4.03
CA TYR A 272 -2.32 1.64 -3.30
C TYR A 272 -2.32 1.29 -1.80
N ASP A 273 -3.48 1.26 -1.17
CA ASP A 273 -3.63 0.86 0.23
C ASP A 273 -3.07 -0.57 0.43
N PHE A 274 -3.30 -1.47 -0.53
CA PHE A 274 -2.77 -2.83 -0.49
C PHE A 274 -1.24 -2.90 -0.67
N LEU A 275 -0.65 -2.13 -1.59
CA LEU A 275 0.77 -2.21 -1.96
C LEU A 275 1.70 -1.38 -1.06
N TYR A 276 1.25 -0.23 -0.58
CA TYR A 276 2.12 0.73 0.11
C TYR A 276 1.72 1.03 1.56
N THR A 277 0.64 0.44 2.05
CA THR A 277 0.19 0.64 3.44
C THR A 277 -0.01 -0.70 4.15
N LYS A 278 -0.27 -0.65 5.47
CA LYS A 278 -0.52 -1.87 6.25
C LYS A 278 -1.93 -2.47 6.02
N ALA A 279 -2.76 -1.88 5.17
CA ALA A 279 -4.16 -2.30 4.99
C ALA A 279 -4.32 -3.79 4.64
N ALA A 280 -3.41 -4.36 3.85
CA ALA A 280 -3.42 -5.78 3.46
C ALA A 280 -3.28 -6.77 4.64
N VAL A 281 -2.77 -6.32 5.78
CA VAL A 281 -2.61 -7.11 7.01
C VAL A 281 -3.60 -6.67 8.08
N ILE A 282 -3.84 -5.37 8.23
CA ILE A 282 -4.75 -4.82 9.25
C ILE A 282 -6.15 -5.43 9.14
N HIS A 283 -6.65 -5.62 7.92
CA HIS A 283 -8.01 -6.12 7.71
C HIS A 283 -8.14 -7.66 7.76
N THR A 284 -7.13 -8.34 8.33
CA THR A 284 -7.23 -9.76 8.69
C THR A 284 -7.62 -9.92 10.16
N TRP A 285 -8.13 -11.10 10.53
CA TRP A 285 -8.53 -11.37 11.91
C TRP A 285 -7.38 -11.15 12.93
N HIS A 286 -6.15 -11.55 12.58
CA HIS A 286 -4.97 -11.32 13.43
C HIS A 286 -4.65 -9.83 13.57
N GLY A 287 -4.79 -9.05 12.49
CA GLY A 287 -4.60 -7.60 12.52
C GLY A 287 -5.57 -6.93 13.49
N TYR A 288 -6.86 -7.30 13.44
CA TYR A 288 -7.84 -6.80 14.41
C TYR A 288 -7.52 -7.23 15.85
N ALA A 289 -7.09 -8.48 16.06
CA ALA A 289 -6.70 -8.96 17.38
C ALA A 289 -5.52 -8.15 17.95
N ILE A 290 -4.49 -7.89 17.16
CA ILE A 290 -3.35 -7.06 17.58
C ILE A 290 -3.83 -5.64 17.94
N ARG A 291 -4.72 -5.04 17.15
CA ARG A 291 -5.24 -3.69 17.44
C ARG A 291 -6.13 -3.60 18.67
N ALA A 292 -6.84 -4.67 19.03
CA ALA A 292 -7.63 -4.72 20.26
C ALA A 292 -6.73 -4.90 21.50
N VAL A 293 -5.68 -5.72 21.39
CA VAL A 293 -4.80 -6.06 22.53
C VAL A 293 -3.75 -4.97 22.80
N SER A 294 -3.21 -4.31 21.76
CA SER A 294 -2.18 -3.26 21.87
C SER A 294 -2.50 -2.17 22.91
N PRO A 295 -3.64 -1.45 22.82
CA PRO A 295 -3.96 -0.36 23.75
C PRO A 295 -4.18 -0.85 25.19
N VAL A 296 -4.61 -2.09 25.37
CA VAL A 296 -4.78 -2.70 26.69
C VAL A 296 -3.40 -2.96 27.31
N PHE A 297 -2.48 -3.55 26.55
CA PHE A 297 -1.13 -3.83 27.03
C PHE A 297 -0.33 -2.55 27.29
N THR A 298 -0.50 -1.51 26.48
CA THR A 298 0.13 -0.20 26.72
C THR A 298 -0.45 0.49 27.95
N ALA A 299 -1.78 0.42 28.16
CA ALA A 299 -2.43 0.94 29.38
C ALA A 299 -1.97 0.22 30.65
N VAL A 300 -1.91 -1.12 30.63
CA VAL A 300 -1.39 -1.92 31.76
C VAL A 300 0.08 -1.58 32.02
N SER A 301 0.89 -1.44 30.97
CA SER A 301 2.30 -1.06 31.11
C SER A 301 2.47 0.34 31.69
N LEU A 302 1.60 1.29 31.35
CA LEU A 302 1.56 2.62 31.97
C LEU A 302 1.32 2.55 33.47
N VAL A 303 0.31 1.78 33.90
CA VAL A 303 0.04 1.60 35.34
C VAL A 303 1.21 0.94 36.06
N LEU A 304 1.80 -0.12 35.48
CA LEU A 304 2.94 -0.82 36.06
C LEU A 304 4.18 0.07 36.19
N VAL A 305 4.46 0.91 35.21
CA VAL A 305 5.58 1.86 35.26
C VAL A 305 5.33 2.93 36.34
N GLU A 306 4.11 3.45 36.47
CA GLU A 306 3.77 4.40 37.55
C GLU A 306 3.94 3.77 38.94
N LEU A 307 3.50 2.51 39.12
CA LEU A 307 3.72 1.77 40.37
C LEU A 307 5.21 1.57 40.69
N SER A 308 6.04 1.33 39.68
CA SER A 308 7.49 1.25 39.85
C SER A 308 8.16 2.59 40.15
N ASN A 309 7.60 3.69 39.64
CA ASN A 309 8.11 5.05 39.87
C ASN A 309 7.86 5.53 41.29
N VAL A 310 6.74 5.12 41.92
CA VAL A 310 6.43 5.44 43.33
C VAL A 310 7.54 4.99 44.28
N ALA A 311 8.27 3.92 43.95
CA ALA A 311 9.39 3.45 44.76
C ALA A 311 10.61 4.41 44.77
N GLY A 312 10.65 5.46 43.94
CA GLY A 312 11.65 6.54 44.05
C GLY A 312 13.07 6.22 43.55
N HIS A 313 13.30 5.08 42.88
CA HIS A 313 14.64 4.61 42.48
C HIS A 313 15.12 5.13 41.10
N HIS A 314 14.36 6.01 40.44
CA HIS A 314 14.56 6.36 39.03
C HIS A 314 14.88 7.83 38.81
N ARG A 315 15.70 8.13 37.79
CA ARG A 315 16.01 9.50 37.37
C ARG A 315 14.75 10.19 36.85
N ARG A 316 14.50 11.43 37.31
CA ARG A 316 13.28 12.19 36.95
C ARG A 316 13.11 12.37 35.43
N SER A 317 14.19 12.59 34.68
CA SER A 317 14.14 12.72 33.21
C SER A 317 13.58 11.46 32.55
N ASP A 318 14.05 10.29 32.98
CA ASP A 318 13.73 9.01 32.35
C ASP A 318 12.27 8.64 32.62
N VAL A 319 11.76 9.00 33.80
CA VAL A 319 10.34 8.89 34.16
C VAL A 319 9.46 9.77 33.27
N VAL A 320 9.84 11.05 33.09
CA VAL A 320 9.08 11.98 32.24
C VAL A 320 9.05 11.50 30.79
N ILE A 321 10.20 11.12 30.23
CA ILE A 321 10.31 10.61 28.85
C ILE A 321 9.44 9.37 28.67
N THR A 322 9.55 8.41 29.60
CA THR A 322 8.79 7.15 29.53
C THR A 322 7.29 7.37 29.63
N ARG A 323 6.86 8.30 30.50
CA ARG A 323 5.45 8.66 30.65
C ARG A 323 4.89 9.32 29.39
N VAL A 324 5.61 10.28 28.82
CA VAL A 324 5.21 10.93 27.55
C VAL A 324 5.11 9.90 26.43
N LEU A 325 6.08 8.99 26.34
CA LEU A 325 6.11 7.96 25.31
C LEU A 325 4.94 6.97 25.43
N LEU A 326 4.64 6.50 26.65
CA LEU A 326 3.51 5.60 26.89
C LEU A 326 2.16 6.25 26.60
N VAL A 327 1.95 7.50 27.05
CA VAL A 327 0.72 8.24 26.77
C VAL A 327 0.56 8.49 25.28
N ALA A 328 1.62 8.94 24.60
CA ALA A 328 1.58 9.16 23.16
C ALA A 328 1.31 7.85 22.40
N THR A 329 1.93 6.75 22.81
CA THR A 329 1.71 5.42 22.22
C THR A 329 0.26 4.99 22.38
N PHE A 330 -0.30 5.10 23.58
CA PHE A 330 -1.70 4.78 23.85
C PHE A 330 -2.66 5.62 22.97
N LEU A 331 -2.41 6.92 22.85
CA LEU A 331 -3.20 7.81 21.99
C LEU A 331 -3.10 7.41 20.50
N LEU A 332 -1.90 7.10 20.01
CA LEU A 332 -1.70 6.67 18.62
C LEU A 332 -2.38 5.32 18.35
N GLU A 333 -2.34 4.38 19.30
CA GLU A 333 -2.97 3.07 19.18
C GLU A 333 -4.49 3.15 19.23
N THR A 334 -5.06 3.98 20.11
CA THR A 334 -6.52 4.20 20.17
C THR A 334 -7.03 4.86 18.89
N VAL A 335 -6.34 5.87 18.36
CA VAL A 335 -6.66 6.47 17.05
C VAL A 335 -6.57 5.44 15.92
N SER A 336 -5.53 4.61 15.94
CA SER A 336 -5.30 3.55 14.97
C SER A 336 -6.41 2.48 15.01
N LEU A 337 -6.83 2.04 16.20
CA LEU A 337 -7.96 1.12 16.40
C LEU A 337 -9.25 1.73 15.85
N LEU A 338 -9.56 2.97 16.22
CA LEU A 338 -10.75 3.69 15.73
C LEU A 338 -10.76 3.82 14.20
N ARG A 339 -9.60 4.14 13.59
CA ARG A 339 -9.45 4.22 12.13
C ARG A 339 -9.65 2.86 11.46
N SER A 340 -9.13 1.79 12.06
CA SER A 340 -9.28 0.44 11.52
C SER A 340 -10.74 -0.01 11.56
N LEU A 341 -11.43 0.22 12.69
CA LEU A 341 -12.86 -0.03 12.85
C LEU A 341 -13.65 0.78 11.82
N ALA A 342 -13.45 2.10 11.72
CA ALA A 342 -14.22 2.95 10.79
C ALA A 342 -13.92 2.76 9.28
N SER A 343 -12.98 1.87 8.93
CA SER A 343 -12.50 1.71 7.55
C SER A 343 -13.57 1.19 6.57
N SER A 344 -13.25 1.21 5.28
CA SER A 344 -14.12 0.58 4.28
C SER A 344 -14.02 -0.92 4.25
N TRP A 345 -12.84 -1.44 4.57
CA TRP A 345 -12.54 -2.85 4.55
C TRP A 345 -13.27 -3.60 5.68
N THR A 346 -13.37 -3.01 6.88
CA THR A 346 -14.22 -3.55 7.96
C THR A 346 -15.67 -3.62 7.53
N GLY A 347 -16.20 -2.54 6.93
CA GLY A 347 -17.57 -2.50 6.46
C GLY A 347 -17.88 -3.58 5.41
N PHE A 348 -16.99 -3.77 4.43
CA PHE A 348 -17.13 -4.83 3.43
C PHE A 348 -16.98 -6.23 4.04
N TRP A 349 -16.01 -6.43 4.94
CA TRP A 349 -15.83 -7.72 5.61
C TRP A 349 -17.04 -8.07 6.49
N LEU A 350 -17.55 -7.13 7.27
CA LEU A 350 -18.78 -7.28 8.05
C LEU A 350 -19.96 -7.62 7.13
N ASP A 351 -20.12 -6.93 6.00
CA ASP A 351 -21.20 -7.20 5.04
C ASP A 351 -21.09 -8.59 4.37
N ARG A 352 -19.85 -9.06 4.11
CA ARG A 352 -19.60 -10.31 3.39
C ARG A 352 -19.61 -11.55 4.30
N GLU A 353 -18.93 -11.49 5.44
CA GLU A 353 -18.70 -12.64 6.34
C GLU A 353 -19.96 -12.96 7.17
N LEU A 354 -20.71 -11.95 7.57
CA LEU A 354 -21.91 -12.11 8.39
C LEU A 354 -23.17 -12.36 7.55
N ARG A 355 -23.12 -12.18 6.23
CA ARG A 355 -24.23 -12.45 5.31
C ARG A 355 -24.90 -13.84 5.46
N PRO A 356 -24.16 -14.96 5.54
CA PRO A 356 -24.77 -16.29 5.71
C PRO A 356 -25.28 -16.55 7.13
N VAL A 357 -24.75 -15.87 8.15
CA VAL A 357 -25.15 -16.04 9.56
C VAL A 357 -26.42 -15.20 9.88
N TRP A 358 -26.72 -14.17 9.07
CA TRP A 358 -27.71 -13.13 9.37
C TRP A 358 -29.01 -13.32 8.60
N GLY A 359 -29.53 -14.56 8.59
CA GLY A 359 -30.93 -14.86 8.25
C GLY A 359 -31.95 -14.24 9.22
N CYS A 360 -31.49 -13.61 10.30
CA CYS A 360 -32.32 -12.89 11.27
C CYS A 360 -32.10 -11.37 11.18
N GLY A 361 -33.10 -10.64 10.68
CA GLY A 361 -33.02 -9.21 10.35
C GLY A 361 -32.73 -8.26 11.53
N TRP A 362 -32.88 -8.69 12.78
CA TRP A 362 -32.65 -7.87 13.97
C TRP A 362 -31.17 -7.57 14.25
N ILE A 363 -30.25 -8.52 14.02
CA ILE A 363 -28.81 -8.28 14.25
C ILE A 363 -28.28 -7.25 13.24
N ARG A 364 -28.81 -7.28 12.01
CA ARG A 364 -28.56 -6.29 10.93
C ARG A 364 -28.96 -4.89 11.36
N HIS A 365 -30.08 -4.77 12.04
CA HIS A 365 -30.60 -3.49 12.51
C HIS A 365 -29.82 -2.95 13.70
N GLU A 366 -29.36 -3.81 14.61
CA GLU A 366 -28.78 -3.39 15.89
C GLU A 366 -27.28 -3.10 15.84
N VAL A 367 -26.49 -3.99 15.21
CA VAL A 367 -25.03 -3.81 15.07
C VAL A 367 -24.68 -2.92 13.88
N LEU A 368 -25.50 -2.96 12.82
CA LEU A 368 -25.29 -2.26 11.56
C LEU A 368 -26.44 -1.29 11.27
N CYS A 369 -27.00 -0.69 12.32
CA CYS A 369 -27.85 0.49 12.19
C CYS A 369 -27.09 1.49 11.31
N ARG A 370 -27.49 1.60 10.03
CA ARG A 370 -26.73 2.34 8.99
C ARG A 370 -26.41 3.75 9.49
N SER A 371 -27.29 4.31 10.32
CA SER A 371 -27.08 5.57 11.05
C SER A 371 -25.90 5.54 12.04
N ARG A 372 -25.75 4.55 12.94
CA ARG A 372 -24.68 4.49 13.95
C ARG A 372 -23.30 4.23 13.35
N TRP A 373 -23.19 3.32 12.38
CA TRP A 373 -21.91 3.07 11.70
C TRP A 373 -21.49 4.25 10.83
N THR A 374 -22.42 4.83 10.06
CA THR A 374 -22.12 6.03 9.28
C THR A 374 -21.82 7.22 10.18
N TRP A 375 -22.46 7.33 11.34
CA TRP A 375 -22.11 8.34 12.35
C TRP A 375 -20.69 8.14 12.87
N LEU A 376 -20.30 6.93 13.29
CA LEU A 376 -18.93 6.64 13.75
C LEU A 376 -17.91 6.92 12.65
N ARG A 377 -18.17 6.48 11.41
CA ARG A 377 -17.34 6.81 10.25
C ARG A 377 -17.27 8.32 10.01
N ARG A 378 -18.37 9.06 10.14
CA ARG A 378 -18.39 10.53 9.98
C ARG A 378 -17.59 11.22 11.08
N GLN A 379 -17.64 10.74 12.32
CA GLN A 379 -16.85 11.28 13.43
C GLN A 379 -15.35 11.03 13.22
N VAL A 380 -14.96 9.79 12.91
CA VAL A 380 -13.57 9.45 12.60
C VAL A 380 -13.10 10.20 11.35
N ALA A 381 -13.93 10.32 10.32
CA ALA A 381 -13.64 11.13 9.15
C ALA A 381 -13.52 12.61 9.54
N SER A 382 -14.27 13.14 10.50
CA SER A 382 -14.15 14.52 10.99
C SER A 382 -12.82 14.79 11.67
N ILE A 383 -12.37 13.87 12.52
CA ILE A 383 -11.04 13.92 13.13
C ILE A 383 -9.96 13.86 12.04
N CYS A 384 -10.16 12.99 11.03
CA CYS A 384 -9.24 12.92 9.89
C CYS A 384 -9.35 14.15 8.95
N ARG A 385 -10.46 14.89 8.93
CA ARG A 385 -10.64 16.12 8.15
C ARG A 385 -9.82 17.28 8.70
N LEU A 386 -9.63 17.35 10.02
CA LEU A 386 -8.67 18.27 10.63
C LEU A 386 -7.23 17.96 10.16
N ALA A 387 -6.95 16.70 9.83
CA ALA A 387 -5.72 16.26 9.17
C ALA A 387 -5.80 16.30 7.61
N GLY A 388 -6.85 16.89 7.03
CA GLY A 388 -7.01 17.07 5.58
C GLY A 388 -7.40 15.82 4.77
N ALA A 389 -8.04 14.80 5.36
CA ALA A 389 -8.21 13.47 4.78
C ALA A 389 -9.53 13.19 3.99
N LYS A 390 -10.34 14.21 3.66
CA LYS A 390 -11.67 14.00 3.03
C LYS A 390 -11.59 13.39 1.62
N ASP A 391 -10.46 13.56 0.93
CA ASP A 391 -10.30 13.22 -0.49
C ASP A 391 -9.34 12.04 -0.77
N HIS A 392 -9.02 11.19 0.22
CA HIS A 392 -8.03 10.09 0.10
C HIS A 392 -8.30 9.09 -1.04
N ARG A 393 -9.53 9.03 -1.58
CA ARG A 393 -9.92 8.05 -2.61
C ARG A 393 -10.06 8.63 -4.02
N ARG A 394 -9.86 9.94 -4.20
CA ARG A 394 -10.01 10.57 -5.52
C ARG A 394 -8.65 10.74 -6.18
N TRP A 395 -8.60 10.53 -7.49
CA TRP A 395 -7.41 10.79 -8.29
C TRP A 395 -7.12 12.30 -8.33
N CYS A 396 -5.85 12.67 -8.37
CA CYS A 396 -5.42 14.08 -8.31
C CYS A 396 -5.79 14.94 -9.51
N GLY A 397 -6.37 14.37 -10.58
CA GLY A 397 -6.67 15.13 -11.79
C GLY A 397 -5.44 15.51 -12.61
N LYS A 398 -4.26 15.01 -12.26
CA LYS A 398 -2.97 15.35 -12.88
C LYS A 398 -2.61 14.30 -13.92
N MET A 399 -2.47 14.74 -15.16
CA MET A 399 -2.00 13.94 -16.29
C MET A 399 -0.56 14.32 -16.61
N GLY A 400 0.33 13.34 -16.80
CA GLY A 400 1.66 13.60 -17.34
C GLY A 400 1.56 14.22 -18.74
N GLN A 401 2.37 15.23 -19.04
CA GLN A 401 2.42 15.88 -20.36
C GLN A 401 3.12 14.94 -21.35
N LEU A 402 2.46 13.85 -21.69
CA LEU A 402 2.89 12.92 -22.72
C LEU A 402 2.60 13.55 -24.08
N SER A 403 3.64 14.04 -24.75
CA SER A 403 3.65 14.21 -26.20
C SER A 403 3.70 12.82 -26.84
N VAL A 404 2.61 12.04 -26.70
CA VAL A 404 2.51 10.69 -27.30
C VAL A 404 2.74 10.77 -28.81
N LEU A 405 2.41 11.92 -29.41
CA LEU A 405 2.65 12.22 -30.82
C LEU A 405 4.15 12.28 -31.17
N GLN A 406 5.02 12.94 -30.38
CA GLN A 406 6.47 12.88 -30.62
C GLN A 406 7.02 11.47 -30.41
N LEU A 407 6.52 10.75 -29.40
CA LEU A 407 6.98 9.40 -29.07
C LEU A 407 6.69 8.40 -30.21
N ILE A 408 5.53 8.50 -30.85
CA ILE A 408 5.14 7.65 -31.99
C ILE A 408 5.81 8.11 -33.29
N ILE A 409 6.02 9.42 -33.50
CA ILE A 409 6.66 9.96 -34.72
C ILE A 409 8.18 9.70 -34.73
N THR A 410 8.85 9.77 -33.58
CA THR A 410 10.29 9.44 -33.47
C THR A 410 10.56 7.94 -33.45
N GLY A 411 9.53 7.11 -33.23
CA GLY A 411 9.54 5.65 -33.37
C GLY A 411 9.49 5.18 -34.83
N GLY A 412 10.43 5.61 -35.67
CA GLY A 412 10.58 5.12 -37.03
C GLY A 412 11.08 3.67 -37.08
N ALA A 413 10.26 2.80 -37.67
CA ALA A 413 10.49 1.55 -38.40
C ALA A 413 11.91 0.92 -38.51
N SER A 414 12.70 0.86 -37.44
CA SER A 414 13.92 0.04 -37.41
C SER A 414 14.03 -0.70 -36.10
N GLU A 415 14.26 -2.00 -36.24
CA GLU A 415 14.47 -3.02 -35.23
C GLU A 415 15.29 -2.51 -34.04
N ARG A 416 14.64 -2.54 -32.87
CA ARG A 416 15.24 -2.85 -31.57
C ARG A 416 14.08 -3.16 -30.63
N GLU A 417 13.81 -4.45 -30.47
CA GLU A 417 13.28 -4.95 -29.21
C GLU A 417 14.12 -4.35 -28.06
N ASP A 418 13.46 -3.99 -26.97
CA ASP A 418 14.09 -3.54 -25.72
C ASP A 418 14.41 -2.03 -25.56
N ARG A 419 13.72 -1.14 -26.27
CA ARG A 419 13.43 0.20 -25.68
C ARG A 419 12.31 0.04 -24.66
N SER A 420 12.68 -0.09 -23.38
CA SER A 420 11.75 -0.18 -22.25
C SER A 420 10.80 1.02 -22.24
N TRP A 421 9.57 0.81 -22.73
CA TRP A 421 8.45 1.77 -22.68
C TRP A 421 8.24 2.32 -21.27
N ASP A 422 8.60 1.54 -20.25
CA ASP A 422 8.55 1.93 -18.85
C ASP A 422 9.46 3.11 -18.53
N LYS A 423 10.72 3.10 -19.00
CA LYS A 423 11.68 4.20 -18.76
C LYS A 423 11.22 5.50 -19.40
N GLU A 424 10.61 5.42 -20.57
CA GLU A 424 10.16 6.57 -21.34
C GLU A 424 8.88 7.15 -20.74
N CYS A 425 7.90 6.31 -20.37
CA CYS A 425 6.70 6.74 -19.63
C CYS A 425 7.06 7.33 -18.26
N GLU A 426 8.06 6.77 -17.57
CA GLU A 426 8.55 7.30 -16.29
C GLU A 426 9.22 8.67 -16.43
N ARG A 427 9.99 8.90 -17.50
CA ARG A 427 10.63 10.21 -17.78
C ARG A 427 9.58 11.31 -17.98
N TYR A 428 8.57 11.06 -18.82
CA TYR A 428 7.55 12.07 -19.13
C TYR A 428 6.56 12.33 -17.98
N SER A 429 6.25 11.31 -17.17
CA SER A 429 5.44 11.49 -15.97
C SER A 429 6.08 12.46 -14.96
N LYS A 430 7.41 12.51 -14.90
CA LYS A 430 8.16 13.33 -13.93
C LYS A 430 8.33 14.79 -14.35
N GLU A 431 8.37 15.11 -15.64
CA GLU A 431 8.84 16.44 -16.10
C GLU A 431 7.75 17.51 -16.18
N LYS A 432 6.50 17.18 -16.53
CA LYS A 432 5.38 18.15 -16.59
C LYS A 432 4.04 17.47 -16.34
N THR A 433 3.22 17.99 -15.41
CA THR A 433 1.86 17.49 -15.17
C THR A 433 0.83 18.58 -15.46
N ILE A 434 -0.16 18.29 -16.30
CA ILE A 434 -1.31 19.16 -16.57
C ILE A 434 -2.47 18.71 -15.67
N VAL A 435 -3.14 19.67 -15.04
CA VAL A 435 -4.43 19.41 -14.39
C VAL A 435 -5.53 19.44 -15.46
N VAL A 436 -6.21 18.31 -15.66
CA VAL A 436 -7.29 18.22 -16.66
C VAL A 436 -8.55 18.90 -16.09
N PRO A 437 -9.12 19.93 -16.76
CA PRO A 437 -10.37 20.56 -16.33
C PRO A 437 -11.52 19.55 -16.22
N GLN A 438 -12.44 19.73 -15.28
CA GLN A 438 -13.51 18.75 -15.04
C GLN A 438 -14.42 18.53 -16.25
N ASP A 439 -14.71 19.58 -17.02
CA ASP A 439 -15.58 19.48 -18.19
C ASP A 439 -14.93 18.66 -19.31
N VAL A 440 -13.62 18.85 -19.50
CA VAL A 440 -12.80 18.07 -20.46
C VAL A 440 -12.68 16.63 -20.00
N LYS A 441 -12.52 16.42 -18.69
CA LYS A 441 -12.47 15.10 -18.05
C LYS A 441 -13.77 14.33 -18.32
N GLU A 442 -14.92 14.99 -18.16
CA GLU A 442 -16.24 14.41 -18.41
C GLU A 442 -16.44 13.97 -19.87
N LEU A 443 -16.14 14.88 -20.81
CA LEU A 443 -16.26 14.61 -22.25
C LEU A 443 -15.31 13.48 -22.71
N PHE A 444 -14.06 13.53 -22.23
CA PHE A 444 -13.06 12.52 -22.54
C PHE A 444 -13.48 11.13 -22.07
N PHE A 445 -13.95 11.00 -20.82
CA PHE A 445 -14.35 9.69 -20.28
C PHE A 445 -15.59 9.12 -20.93
N ARG A 446 -16.57 9.97 -21.25
CA ARG A 446 -17.75 9.53 -22.01
C ARG A 446 -17.35 8.96 -23.37
N ARG A 447 -16.44 9.63 -24.09
CA ARG A 447 -15.93 9.16 -25.38
C ARG A 447 -15.10 7.89 -25.23
N LEU A 448 -14.23 7.83 -24.23
CA LEU A 448 -13.35 6.69 -23.97
C LEU A 448 -14.16 5.42 -23.66
N LEU A 449 -15.17 5.52 -22.79
CA LEU A 449 -16.03 4.38 -22.46
C LEU A 449 -16.78 3.87 -23.70
N GLY A 450 -17.34 4.77 -24.51
CA GLY A 450 -18.02 4.41 -25.76
C GLY A 450 -17.08 3.72 -26.76
N GLN A 451 -15.84 4.20 -26.90
CA GLN A 451 -14.83 3.55 -27.73
C GLN A 451 -14.49 2.15 -27.22
N LEU A 452 -14.24 1.97 -25.92
CA LEU A 452 -13.93 0.65 -25.36
C LEU A 452 -15.05 -0.37 -25.56
N ILE A 453 -16.32 0.06 -25.41
CA ILE A 453 -17.49 -0.79 -25.66
C ILE A 453 -17.57 -1.16 -27.15
N ASN A 454 -17.37 -0.20 -28.05
CA ASN A 454 -17.35 -0.45 -29.49
C ASN A 454 -16.23 -1.40 -29.91
N LEU A 455 -15.04 -1.26 -29.33
CA LEU A 455 -13.91 -2.16 -29.57
C LEU A 455 -14.18 -3.56 -29.05
N ARG A 456 -14.81 -3.68 -27.88
CA ARG A 456 -15.22 -4.98 -27.35
C ARG A 456 -16.19 -5.68 -28.30
N LYS A 457 -17.21 -4.96 -28.76
CA LYS A 457 -18.20 -5.49 -29.70
C LYS A 457 -17.55 -5.92 -31.02
N ARG A 458 -16.71 -5.06 -31.60
CA ARG A 458 -15.97 -5.38 -32.83
C ARG A 458 -15.10 -6.62 -32.68
N ARG A 459 -14.45 -6.80 -31.53
CA ARG A 459 -13.70 -8.03 -31.24
C ARG A 459 -14.62 -9.25 -31.17
N GLU A 460 -15.72 -9.17 -30.42
CA GLU A 460 -16.68 -10.28 -30.28
C GLU A 460 -17.17 -10.73 -31.66
N ASP A 461 -17.31 -9.79 -32.60
CA ASP A 461 -17.71 -10.05 -33.99
C ASP A 461 -16.56 -10.58 -34.90
N THR A 462 -15.32 -10.10 -34.71
CA THR A 462 -14.21 -10.33 -35.67
C THR A 462 -13.21 -11.41 -35.21
N GLY A 463 -13.16 -11.76 -33.92
CA GLY A 463 -12.21 -12.73 -33.36
C GLY A 463 -10.72 -12.33 -33.48
N ALA A 464 -10.43 -11.09 -33.87
CA ALA A 464 -9.09 -10.62 -34.22
C ALA A 464 -8.16 -10.44 -33.01
N ASP A 465 -6.86 -10.67 -33.23
CA ASP A 465 -5.78 -10.40 -32.28
C ASP A 465 -5.77 -8.91 -31.89
N MET A 466 -5.81 -8.63 -30.58
CA MET A 466 -5.77 -7.26 -30.05
C MET A 466 -4.55 -6.48 -30.52
N GLU A 467 -3.42 -7.16 -30.64
CA GLU A 467 -2.17 -6.52 -31.03
C GLU A 467 -2.24 -6.04 -32.48
N MET A 468 -2.90 -6.82 -33.34
CA MET A 468 -3.17 -6.44 -34.73
C MET A 468 -4.17 -5.28 -34.81
N GLU A 469 -5.26 -5.30 -34.03
CA GLU A 469 -6.22 -4.17 -33.98
C GLU A 469 -5.56 -2.88 -33.49
N LEU A 470 -4.74 -2.95 -32.43
CA LEU A 470 -3.98 -1.82 -31.90
C LEU A 470 -3.00 -1.26 -32.94
N ARG A 471 -2.30 -2.13 -33.67
CA ARG A 471 -1.42 -1.72 -34.77
C ARG A 471 -2.21 -1.06 -35.91
N ASN A 472 -3.37 -1.61 -36.27
CA ASN A 472 -4.23 -1.04 -37.30
C ASN A 472 -4.81 0.32 -36.91
N MET A 473 -5.15 0.52 -35.63
CA MET A 473 -5.49 1.84 -35.08
C MET A 473 -4.31 2.80 -35.27
N VAL A 474 -3.09 2.42 -34.86
CA VAL A 474 -1.88 3.24 -35.04
C VAL A 474 -1.64 3.62 -36.51
N VAL A 475 -1.88 2.71 -37.44
CA VAL A 475 -1.77 2.98 -38.88
C VAL A 475 -2.84 3.97 -39.34
N ASN A 476 -4.10 3.80 -38.90
CA ASN A 476 -5.20 4.71 -39.19
C ASN A 476 -5.02 6.11 -38.56
N MET A 477 -4.35 6.21 -37.41
CA MET A 477 -3.98 7.47 -36.78
C MET A 477 -3.05 8.31 -37.68
N ARG A 478 -2.23 7.66 -38.53
CA ARG A 478 -1.29 8.34 -39.44
C ARG A 478 -2.01 8.99 -40.63
N THR A 479 -3.19 8.50 -41.01
CA THR A 479 -3.92 8.90 -42.23
C THR A 479 -5.03 9.94 -41.98
N LYS A 480 -5.66 9.97 -40.80
CA LYS A 480 -6.77 10.91 -40.48
C LYS A 480 -6.29 12.21 -39.81
N ARG A 481 -5.61 13.08 -40.55
CA ARG A 481 -5.08 14.38 -40.07
C ARG A 481 -6.08 15.54 -40.23
N GLY A 482 -7.11 15.65 -39.37
CA GLY A 482 -7.91 16.89 -39.40
C GLY A 482 -9.07 17.03 -38.41
N HIS A 483 -9.96 16.04 -38.31
CA HIS A 483 -11.22 16.23 -37.56
C HIS A 483 -11.41 15.35 -36.32
N VAL A 484 -10.46 14.47 -36.00
CA VAL A 484 -10.67 13.43 -34.98
C VAL A 484 -9.53 13.36 -33.94
N ILE A 485 -9.06 14.52 -33.48
CA ILE A 485 -7.96 14.61 -32.50
C ILE A 485 -8.31 13.83 -31.23
N LEU A 486 -9.52 13.97 -30.68
CA LEU A 486 -9.90 13.29 -29.44
C LEU A 486 -9.90 11.75 -29.54
N GLU A 487 -10.27 11.19 -30.70
CA GLU A 487 -10.36 9.73 -30.89
C GLU A 487 -8.96 9.12 -31.05
N VAL A 488 -8.12 9.77 -31.85
CA VAL A 488 -6.69 9.43 -31.98
C VAL A 488 -6.01 9.49 -30.61
N TRP A 489 -6.32 10.50 -29.78
CA TRP A 489 -5.78 10.63 -28.42
C TRP A 489 -6.24 9.50 -27.48
N VAL A 490 -7.51 9.08 -27.55
CA VAL A 490 -8.03 7.96 -26.74
C VAL A 490 -7.33 6.64 -27.14
N GLU A 491 -7.19 6.38 -28.45
CA GLU A 491 -6.49 5.20 -28.96
C GLU A 491 -5.02 5.19 -28.54
N MET A 492 -4.34 6.33 -28.59
CA MET A 492 -2.98 6.51 -28.10
C MET A 492 -2.84 6.18 -26.61
N LEU A 493 -3.74 6.68 -25.77
CA LEU A 493 -3.73 6.43 -24.33
C LEU A 493 -3.98 4.96 -24.00
N PHE A 494 -4.87 4.31 -24.74
CA PHE A 494 -5.13 2.88 -24.63
C PHE A 494 -3.91 2.05 -25.04
N TYR A 495 -3.27 2.40 -26.17
CA TYR A 495 -2.04 1.75 -26.61
C TYR A 495 -0.90 1.91 -25.60
N ALA A 496 -0.70 3.13 -25.09
CA ALA A 496 0.32 3.43 -24.09
C ALA A 496 0.07 2.64 -22.78
N GLY A 497 -1.17 2.66 -22.28
CA GLY A 497 -1.55 1.89 -21.09
C GLY A 497 -1.38 0.38 -21.28
N TYR A 498 -1.68 -0.16 -22.46
CA TYR A 498 -1.44 -1.58 -22.74
C TYR A 498 0.05 -1.96 -22.77
N ARG A 499 0.91 -1.05 -23.26
CA ARG A 499 2.36 -1.30 -23.42
C ARG A 499 3.18 -1.04 -22.15
N CYS A 500 2.64 -0.29 -21.19
CA CYS A 500 3.26 -0.14 -19.88
C CYS A 500 3.23 -1.47 -19.11
N SER A 501 4.32 -1.79 -18.41
CA SER A 501 4.34 -2.95 -17.53
C SER A 501 3.40 -2.76 -16.34
N LYS A 502 2.90 -3.86 -15.78
CA LYS A 502 2.05 -3.81 -14.58
C LYS A 502 2.80 -3.27 -13.37
N GLU A 503 4.10 -3.54 -13.30
CA GLU A 503 4.98 -2.97 -12.28
C GLU A 503 5.08 -1.44 -12.43
N SER A 504 5.15 -0.92 -13.65
CA SER A 504 5.10 0.52 -13.93
C SER A 504 3.78 1.14 -13.45
N HIS A 505 2.64 0.52 -13.77
CA HIS A 505 1.34 0.95 -13.24
C HIS A 505 1.30 0.93 -11.70
N ALA A 506 1.80 -0.14 -11.07
CA ALA A 506 1.88 -0.26 -9.62
C ALA A 506 2.83 0.79 -8.99
N LYS A 507 3.92 1.15 -9.67
CA LYS A 507 4.86 2.19 -9.24
C LYS A 507 4.24 3.58 -9.30
N GLN A 508 3.52 3.88 -10.39
CA GLN A 508 2.84 5.18 -10.59
C GLN A 508 1.76 5.47 -9.55
N LEU A 509 1.19 4.44 -8.91
CA LEU A 509 0.28 4.62 -7.78
C LEU A 509 0.90 5.45 -6.65
N SER A 510 2.20 5.30 -6.36
CA SER A 510 2.88 6.11 -5.34
C SER A 510 2.89 7.62 -5.64
N GLN A 511 2.69 8.00 -6.90
CA GLN A 511 2.73 9.38 -7.40
C GLN A 511 1.32 9.96 -7.64
N GLY A 512 0.27 9.23 -7.24
CA GLY A 512 -1.13 9.64 -7.38
C GLY A 512 -1.87 9.00 -8.55
N GLY A 513 -1.25 8.04 -9.24
CA GLY A 513 -1.82 7.33 -10.40
C GLY A 513 -1.83 8.19 -11.66
N ASP A 514 -1.52 7.59 -12.82
CA ASP A 514 -1.61 8.28 -14.11
C ASP A 514 -2.90 7.89 -14.85
N LEU A 515 -3.33 8.73 -15.79
CA LEU A 515 -4.51 8.47 -16.62
C LEU A 515 -4.36 7.14 -17.38
N THR A 516 -3.15 6.82 -17.84
CA THR A 516 -2.82 5.55 -18.51
C THR A 516 -3.16 4.32 -17.65
N THR A 517 -2.96 4.40 -16.33
CA THR A 517 -3.30 3.34 -15.38
C THR A 517 -4.82 3.18 -15.24
N ILE A 518 -5.58 4.28 -15.25
CA ILE A 518 -7.05 4.24 -15.19
C ILE A 518 -7.62 3.65 -16.49
N VAL A 519 -7.10 4.09 -17.65
CA VAL A 519 -7.52 3.59 -18.96
C VAL A 519 -7.22 2.10 -19.10
N TRP A 520 -6.04 1.67 -18.68
CA TRP A 520 -5.67 0.25 -18.65
C TRP A 520 -6.65 -0.56 -17.76
N LEU A 521 -6.94 -0.11 -16.54
CA LEU A 521 -7.83 -0.82 -15.64
C LEU A 521 -9.27 -0.88 -16.18
N MET A 522 -9.77 0.20 -16.77
CA MET A 522 -11.09 0.23 -17.39
C MET A 522 -11.21 -0.79 -18.52
N ALA A 523 -10.16 -0.91 -19.34
CA ALA A 523 -10.10 -1.87 -20.43
C ALA A 523 -10.03 -3.34 -19.97
N GLU A 524 -9.35 -3.62 -18.85
CA GLU A 524 -9.37 -4.93 -18.19
C GLU A 524 -10.78 -5.30 -17.74
N HIS A 525 -11.52 -4.35 -17.14
CA HIS A 525 -12.91 -4.58 -16.75
C HIS A 525 -13.85 -4.79 -17.93
N VAL A 526 -13.69 -4.03 -19.03
CA VAL A 526 -14.45 -4.27 -20.26
C VAL A 526 -14.13 -5.65 -20.87
N GLY A 527 -13.00 -6.27 -20.50
CA GLY A 527 -12.59 -7.60 -20.96
C GLY A 527 -11.73 -7.58 -22.22
N LEU A 528 -11.20 -6.40 -22.58
CA LEU A 528 -10.38 -6.22 -23.77
C LEU A 528 -9.04 -6.96 -23.68
N PHE A 529 -8.45 -7.21 -22.52
CA PHE A 529 -7.15 -7.90 -22.47
C PHE A 529 -7.23 -9.40 -22.19
N LEU A 530 -8.45 -9.96 -22.11
CA LEU A 530 -8.68 -11.33 -21.65
C LEU A 530 -8.53 -12.40 -22.74
N VAL A 531 -9.00 -12.15 -23.97
CA VAL A 531 -9.04 -13.14 -25.07
C VAL A 531 -7.67 -13.35 -25.74
N ASN A 532 -6.82 -12.32 -25.80
CA ASN A 532 -5.52 -12.45 -26.45
C ASN A 532 -4.52 -13.28 -25.62
N LYS A 533 -4.68 -13.27 -24.29
CA LYS A 533 -3.88 -14.06 -23.36
C LYS A 533 -4.29 -15.55 -23.33
N THR A 534 -5.52 -15.89 -23.73
CA THR A 534 -5.96 -17.29 -23.83
C THR A 534 -5.34 -18.02 -25.01
N SER A 535 -5.09 -17.35 -26.14
CA SER A 535 -4.38 -17.94 -27.29
C SER A 535 -2.94 -18.30 -26.92
N LYS A 536 -2.15 -17.33 -26.44
CA LYS A 536 -0.75 -17.56 -26.04
C LYS A 536 -0.62 -18.51 -24.83
N GLY A 537 -1.51 -18.39 -23.84
CA GLY A 537 -1.49 -19.25 -22.65
C GLY A 537 -1.91 -20.70 -22.92
N ALA A 538 -2.90 -20.93 -23.78
CA ALA A 538 -3.28 -22.29 -24.20
C ALA A 538 -2.16 -22.97 -25.01
N GLU A 539 -1.42 -22.19 -25.81
CA GLU A 539 -0.28 -22.67 -26.58
C GLU A 539 0.91 -23.03 -25.66
N GLU A 540 1.24 -22.18 -24.68
CA GLU A 540 2.26 -22.48 -23.66
C GLU A 540 1.89 -23.69 -22.78
N ASP A 541 0.64 -23.80 -22.34
CA ASP A 541 0.18 -24.96 -21.55
C ASP A 541 0.17 -26.24 -22.38
N TYR A 542 -0.18 -26.17 -23.67
CA TYR A 542 -0.05 -27.29 -24.60
C TYR A 542 1.40 -27.75 -24.72
N TRP A 543 2.34 -26.83 -24.95
CA TRP A 543 3.77 -27.13 -25.05
C TRP A 543 4.34 -27.67 -23.74
N ASN A 544 3.99 -27.10 -22.59
CA ASN A 544 4.43 -27.56 -21.27
C ASN A 544 3.86 -28.94 -20.92
N THR A 545 2.60 -29.20 -21.24
CA THR A 545 1.95 -30.51 -21.02
C THR A 545 2.54 -31.58 -21.94
N ARG A 546 2.89 -31.20 -23.18
CA ARG A 546 3.59 -32.07 -24.13
C ARG A 546 5.02 -32.37 -23.66
N LYS A 547 5.76 -31.38 -23.17
CA LYS A 547 7.12 -31.54 -22.62
C LYS A 547 7.13 -32.49 -21.42
N ARG A 548 6.13 -32.37 -20.53
CA ARG A 548 5.93 -33.29 -19.39
C ARG A 548 5.61 -34.73 -19.80
N ARG A 549 4.93 -34.94 -20.93
CA ARG A 549 4.66 -36.28 -21.49
C ARG A 549 5.92 -36.94 -22.04
N TYR A 550 6.77 -36.20 -22.74
CA TYR A 550 8.04 -36.74 -23.24
C TYR A 550 9.05 -37.01 -22.11
N SER A 551 9.08 -36.19 -21.06
CA SER A 551 9.93 -36.44 -19.88
C SER A 551 9.44 -37.58 -18.96
N ARG A 552 8.27 -38.16 -19.24
CA ARG A 552 7.66 -39.26 -18.46
C ARG A 552 7.56 -40.58 -19.22
N GLN A 553 8.04 -40.67 -20.46
CA GLN A 553 8.18 -41.96 -21.13
C GLN A 553 9.33 -42.74 -20.48
N PRO A 554 9.08 -43.91 -19.88
CA PRO A 554 10.17 -44.80 -19.50
C PRO A 554 10.86 -45.28 -20.79
N ALA A 555 12.19 -45.23 -20.79
CA ALA A 555 12.99 -45.88 -21.82
C ALA A 555 12.73 -47.39 -21.77
N SER A 556 11.77 -47.87 -22.55
CA SER A 556 11.54 -49.29 -22.74
C SER A 556 11.73 -49.65 -24.21
N GLN A 557 12.77 -50.45 -24.41
CA GLN A 557 13.00 -51.38 -25.51
C GLN A 557 13.45 -50.77 -26.85
N ASN A 558 14.74 -50.94 -27.14
CA ASN A 558 15.12 -51.73 -28.30
C ASN A 558 16.23 -52.71 -27.87
N VAL A 559 15.97 -53.97 -28.22
CA VAL A 559 16.84 -55.15 -28.18
C VAL A 559 17.96 -55.00 -29.19
#